data_AF-A0A8T6I228-F1
#
_entry.id   AF-A0A8T6I228-F1
#
_cell.length_a   1.000
_cell.length_b   1.000
_cell.length_c   1.000
_cell.angle_alpha   90.00
_cell.angle_beta   90.00
_cell.angle_gamma   90.00
#
_symmetry.space_group_name_H-M   'P 1'
#
loop_
_entity.id
_entity.type
_entity.pdbx_description
1 polymer ?
#
loop_
_entity_poly.entity_id
_entity_poly.type
_entity_poly.pdbx_seq_one_letter_code
_entity_poly.pdbx_strand_id
1 'polypeptide(L)'
;MTKPQIPMSASLLPQQRVFAVTDLGERPEPFDSVVGYGEQPPSVELPNGPPRPRYLGQVEWAWSPANVRVDAYYLHKGRHYWMLWIRSYDDNWEEWNWLPVGYVPRRQASRREAAVYLLVDFWRFEKAQRNREHYHWINETDELDTSDFRTIGMLVWPEDTERPRVSR
;
A
#
# COMPACT_ATOMS: atom_id res chain seq x y z
N MET A 1 -18.55 4.58 1.76
CA MET A 1 -17.19 4.01 1.74
C MET A 1 -16.99 3.44 0.35
N THR A 2 -15.96 3.86 -0.38
CA THR A 2 -15.69 3.35 -1.73
C THR A 2 -15.38 1.86 -1.64
N LYS A 3 -16.17 1.04 -2.34
CA LYS A 3 -15.89 -0.40 -2.48
C LYS A 3 -14.86 -0.54 -3.60
N PRO A 4 -13.75 -1.26 -3.38
CA PRO A 4 -12.75 -1.44 -4.43
C PRO A 4 -13.38 -2.24 -5.57
N GLN A 5 -13.10 -1.84 -6.80
CA GLN A 5 -13.40 -2.63 -7.99
C GLN A 5 -12.11 -3.25 -8.53
N ILE A 6 -12.25 -4.41 -9.19
CA ILE A 6 -11.15 -5.03 -9.92
C ILE A 6 -11.40 -4.69 -11.39
N PRO A 7 -10.53 -3.89 -12.04
CA PRO A 7 -10.71 -3.51 -13.43
C PRO A 7 -10.57 -4.74 -14.33
N MET A 8 -11.61 -5.04 -15.12
CA MET A 8 -11.62 -6.20 -16.02
C MET A 8 -11.09 -5.90 -17.43
N SER A 9 -10.63 -4.67 -17.70
CA SER A 9 -10.06 -4.28 -18.99
C SER A 9 -9.05 -3.13 -18.87
N ALA A 10 -8.14 -3.03 -19.85
CA ALA A 10 -7.07 -2.02 -19.84
C ALA A 10 -7.58 -0.57 -19.87
N SER A 11 -8.78 -0.31 -20.40
CA SER A 11 -9.40 1.03 -20.43
C SER A 11 -9.93 1.48 -19.06
N LEU A 12 -10.07 0.55 -18.11
CA LEU A 12 -10.48 0.84 -16.73
C LEU A 12 -9.28 1.08 -15.81
N LEU A 13 -8.07 0.77 -16.26
CA LEU A 13 -6.84 1.05 -15.52
C LEU A 13 -6.52 2.56 -15.60
N PRO A 14 -6.08 3.18 -14.49
CA PRO A 14 -5.49 4.52 -14.56
C PRO A 14 -4.26 4.52 -15.48
N GLN A 15 -3.91 5.69 -16.03
CA GLN A 15 -2.87 5.80 -17.05
C GLN A 15 -1.48 5.34 -16.53
N GLN A 16 -0.96 4.26 -17.11
CA GLN A 16 0.26 3.59 -16.62
C GLN A 16 1.57 4.05 -17.29
N ARG A 17 1.55 4.85 -18.36
CA ARG A 17 2.73 5.00 -19.25
C ARG A 17 3.58 6.25 -19.06
N VAL A 18 3.04 7.33 -18.48
CA VAL A 18 3.78 8.57 -18.26
C VAL A 18 3.41 9.09 -16.88
N PHE A 19 4.40 9.21 -16.00
CA PHE A 19 4.24 9.76 -14.67
C PHE A 19 5.47 10.63 -14.37
N ALA A 20 5.22 11.85 -13.92
CA ALA A 20 6.28 12.64 -13.30
C ALA A 20 6.51 12.08 -11.91
N VAL A 21 7.75 11.77 -11.54
CA VAL A 21 8.11 11.44 -10.15
C VAL A 21 7.70 12.62 -9.28
N THR A 22 6.82 12.38 -8.32
CA THR A 22 6.33 13.41 -7.40
C THR A 22 7.22 13.47 -6.17
N ASP A 23 7.43 14.67 -5.65
CA ASP A 23 8.02 14.85 -4.33
C ASP A 23 7.02 14.38 -3.26
N LEU A 24 7.37 13.28 -2.57
CA LEU A 24 6.57 12.73 -1.47
C LEU A 24 6.73 13.53 -0.16
N GLY A 25 7.60 14.54 -0.15
CA GLY A 25 8.08 15.21 1.06
C GLY A 25 9.07 14.34 1.83
N GLU A 26 9.84 14.94 2.72
CA GLU A 26 10.75 14.19 3.60
C GLU A 26 9.98 13.30 4.58
N ARG A 27 10.61 12.21 5.01
CA ARG A 27 10.04 11.35 6.05
C ARG A 27 9.99 12.15 7.35
N PRO A 28 8.84 12.21 8.06
CA PRO A 28 8.79 12.89 9.34
C PRO A 28 9.75 12.29 10.35
N GLU A 29 10.33 13.15 11.20
CA GLU A 29 11.15 12.71 12.33
C GLU A 29 10.58 13.28 13.64
N PRO A 30 10.14 12.43 14.59
CA PRO A 30 10.12 10.97 14.54
C PRO A 30 8.97 10.40 13.70
N PHE A 31 9.12 9.17 13.19
CA PHE A 31 8.05 8.36 12.59
C PHE A 31 8.15 6.91 13.07
N ASP A 32 7.58 6.66 14.24
CA ASP A 32 7.68 5.40 14.98
C ASP A 32 6.57 4.45 14.54
N SER A 33 6.64 4.02 13.28
CA SER A 33 5.67 3.09 12.71
C SER A 33 5.94 1.64 13.14
N VAL A 34 4.86 0.90 13.36
CA VAL A 34 4.87 -0.57 13.50
C VAL A 34 4.08 -1.13 12.32
N VAL A 35 4.66 -2.11 11.62
CA VAL A 35 4.06 -2.71 10.41
C VAL A 35 4.18 -4.23 10.44
N GLY A 36 3.18 -4.91 9.86
CA GLY A 36 3.09 -6.36 9.83
C GLY A 36 1.64 -6.81 9.68
N TYR A 37 1.43 -8.04 9.20
CA TYR A 37 0.06 -8.56 9.07
C TYR A 37 -0.59 -8.72 10.45
N GLY A 38 -1.73 -8.06 10.65
CA GLY A 38 -2.43 -8.04 11.94
C GLY A 38 -1.92 -6.96 12.91
N GLU A 39 -0.93 -6.15 12.52
CA GLU A 39 -0.37 -5.12 13.40
C GLU A 39 -1.33 -3.95 13.59
N GLN A 40 -1.75 -3.76 14.84
CA GLN A 40 -2.57 -2.66 15.30
C GLN A 40 -2.12 -2.22 16.70
N PRO A 41 -2.41 -0.98 17.13
CA PRO A 41 -2.04 -0.54 18.48
C PRO A 41 -2.67 -1.47 19.54
N PRO A 42 -1.93 -1.88 20.59
CA PRO A 42 -2.42 -2.86 21.57
C PRO A 42 -3.73 -2.48 22.28
N SER A 43 -4.04 -1.18 22.35
CA SER A 43 -5.24 -0.65 23.00
C SER A 43 -6.37 -0.35 22.02
N VAL A 44 -6.29 -0.80 20.76
CA VAL A 44 -7.26 -0.52 19.71
C VAL A 44 -7.69 -1.83 19.06
N GLU A 45 -8.94 -2.21 19.27
CA GLU A 45 -9.54 -3.39 18.64
C GLU A 45 -10.63 -2.94 17.66
N LEU A 46 -10.46 -3.31 16.39
CA LEU A 46 -11.39 -2.99 15.31
C LEU A 46 -11.72 -4.27 14.49
N PRO A 47 -12.43 -5.25 15.08
CA PRO A 47 -12.63 -6.57 14.48
C PRO A 47 -13.44 -6.53 13.17
N ASN A 48 -14.30 -5.53 13.01
CA ASN A 48 -15.12 -5.34 11.80
C ASN A 48 -14.47 -4.39 10.79
N GLY A 49 -13.17 -4.12 10.95
CA GLY A 49 -12.43 -3.14 10.17
C GLY A 49 -12.58 -1.70 10.67
N PRO A 50 -11.91 -0.76 10.00
CA PRO A 50 -11.85 0.62 10.44
C PRO A 50 -13.18 1.36 10.17
N PRO A 51 -13.66 2.21 11.10
CA PRO A 51 -14.79 3.08 10.82
C PRO A 51 -14.36 4.25 9.92
N ARG A 52 -15.11 4.47 8.83
CA ARG A 52 -14.93 5.59 7.88
C ARG A 52 -13.48 5.77 7.40
N PRO A 53 -12.82 4.71 6.89
CA PRO A 53 -11.47 4.84 6.37
C PRO A 53 -11.46 5.67 5.09
N ARG A 54 -10.31 6.28 4.81
CA ARG A 54 -10.01 6.90 3.52
C ARG A 54 -9.40 5.84 2.61
N TYR A 55 -9.87 5.77 1.37
CA TYR A 55 -9.29 4.89 0.38
C TYR A 55 -8.02 5.53 -0.17
N LEU A 56 -6.92 4.79 -0.22
CA LEU A 56 -5.66 5.27 -0.76
C LEU A 56 -5.55 4.91 -2.24
N GLY A 57 -5.92 3.67 -2.57
CA GLY A 57 -5.89 3.11 -3.91
C GLY A 57 -5.69 1.60 -3.85
N GLN A 58 -5.45 0.99 -5.00
CA GLN A 58 -5.31 -0.45 -5.16
C GLN A 58 -4.19 -0.78 -6.13
N VAL A 59 -3.41 -1.79 -5.78
CA VAL A 59 -2.38 -2.37 -6.65
C VAL A 59 -2.56 -3.87 -6.78
N GLU A 60 -2.01 -4.39 -7.86
CA GLU A 60 -2.11 -5.79 -8.26
C GLU A 60 -0.73 -6.42 -8.44
N TRP A 61 -0.60 -7.65 -7.94
CA TRP A 61 0.52 -8.54 -8.23
C TRP A 61 -0.01 -9.71 -9.04
N ALA A 62 0.49 -9.89 -10.26
CA ALA A 62 0.08 -10.97 -11.14
C ALA A 62 1.29 -11.85 -11.45
N TRP A 63 1.32 -13.06 -10.89
CA TRP A 63 2.36 -14.05 -11.17
C TRP A 63 1.96 -15.00 -12.31
N SER A 64 0.66 -15.19 -12.52
CA SER A 64 0.07 -15.88 -13.68
C SER A 64 -1.42 -15.50 -13.81
N PRO A 65 -2.10 -15.82 -14.93
CA PRO A 65 -3.54 -15.51 -15.08
C PRO A 65 -4.44 -16.08 -13.96
N ALA A 66 -4.01 -17.15 -13.29
CA ALA A 66 -4.74 -17.78 -12.19
C ALA A 66 -4.10 -17.50 -10.81
N ASN A 67 -3.06 -16.66 -10.76
CA ASN A 67 -2.37 -16.31 -9.51
C ASN A 67 -2.15 -14.80 -9.46
N VAL A 68 -3.19 -14.13 -8.99
CA VAL A 68 -3.26 -12.68 -8.85
C VAL A 68 -3.62 -12.32 -7.42
N ARG A 69 -2.95 -11.31 -6.86
CA ARG A 69 -3.33 -10.67 -5.61
C ARG A 69 -3.67 -9.22 -5.89
N VAL A 70 -4.84 -8.79 -5.41
CA VAL A 70 -5.26 -7.39 -5.43
C VAL A 70 -5.36 -6.91 -3.98
N ASP A 71 -4.57 -5.90 -3.63
CA ASP A 71 -4.66 -5.24 -2.33
C ASP A 71 -5.25 -3.84 -2.48
N ALA A 72 -6.37 -3.58 -1.81
CA ALA A 72 -6.93 -2.25 -1.65
C ALA A 72 -6.48 -1.63 -0.32
N TYR A 73 -5.79 -0.49 -0.37
CA TYR A 73 -5.21 0.15 0.80
C TYR A 73 -6.12 1.25 1.34
N TYR A 74 -6.21 1.31 2.66
CA TYR A 74 -7.05 2.26 3.38
C TYR A 74 -6.31 2.86 4.57
N LEU A 75 -6.52 4.16 4.80
CA LEU A 75 -6.02 4.85 5.98
C LEU A 75 -7.17 5.20 6.93
N HIS A 76 -7.04 4.76 8.18
CA HIS A 76 -7.96 5.11 9.25
C HIS A 76 -7.33 6.15 10.19
N LYS A 77 -8.11 7.20 10.49
CA LYS A 77 -7.79 8.19 11.50
C LYS A 77 -8.37 7.78 12.85
N GLY A 78 -7.57 7.12 13.67
CA GLY A 78 -7.91 6.84 15.06
C GLY A 78 -7.73 8.05 15.98
N ARG A 79 -8.05 7.87 17.26
CA ARG A 79 -7.88 8.93 18.28
C ARG A 79 -6.41 9.30 18.47
N HIS A 80 -5.54 8.29 18.54
CA HIS A 80 -4.12 8.44 18.86
C HIS A 80 -3.20 7.95 17.74
N TYR A 81 -3.73 7.25 16.73
CA TYR A 81 -2.95 6.60 15.69
C TYR A 81 -3.52 6.85 14.30
N TRP A 82 -2.64 6.92 13.31
CA TRP A 82 -2.98 6.58 11.94
C TRP A 82 -2.78 5.08 11.76
N MET A 83 -3.71 4.41 11.07
CA MET A 83 -3.65 2.96 10.86
C MET A 83 -3.84 2.64 9.38
N LEU A 84 -2.92 1.85 8.82
CA LEU A 84 -3.01 1.32 7.47
C LEU A 84 -3.73 -0.03 7.49
N TRP A 85 -4.65 -0.20 6.56
CA TRP A 85 -5.46 -1.40 6.40
C TRP A 85 -5.41 -1.89 4.97
N ILE A 86 -5.39 -3.21 4.80
CA ILE A 86 -5.69 -3.86 3.53
C ILE A 86 -7.14 -4.31 3.56
N ARG A 87 -7.80 -4.14 2.42
CA ARG A 87 -9.02 -4.86 2.08
C ARG A 87 -8.74 -5.77 0.89
N SER A 88 -8.76 -7.07 1.12
CA SER A 88 -8.52 -8.08 0.09
C SER A 88 -9.73 -8.99 -0.04
N TYR A 89 -9.97 -9.49 -1.24
CA TYR A 89 -10.97 -10.52 -1.49
C TYR A 89 -10.34 -11.89 -1.22
N ASP A 90 -10.96 -12.67 -0.33
CA ASP A 90 -10.62 -14.07 -0.12
C ASP A 90 -11.51 -14.90 -1.03
N ASP A 91 -10.90 -15.56 -2.01
CA ASP A 91 -11.59 -16.39 -3.00
C ASP A 91 -12.04 -17.74 -2.43
N ASN A 92 -11.39 -18.23 -1.36
CA ASN A 92 -11.80 -19.47 -0.71
C ASN A 92 -13.11 -19.30 0.07
N TRP A 93 -13.36 -18.09 0.58
CA TRP A 93 -14.52 -17.77 1.40
C TRP A 93 -15.49 -16.78 0.73
N GLU A 94 -15.19 -16.38 -0.51
CA GLU A 94 -15.94 -15.42 -1.32
C GLU A 94 -16.28 -14.10 -0.59
N GLU A 95 -15.38 -13.64 0.28
CA GLU A 95 -15.62 -12.50 1.17
C GLU A 95 -14.51 -11.45 1.14
N TRP A 96 -14.89 -10.22 1.49
CA TRP A 96 -13.93 -9.12 1.64
C TRP A 96 -13.45 -9.05 3.08
N ASN A 97 -12.16 -9.26 3.28
CA ASN A 97 -11.52 -9.25 4.58
C ASN A 97 -10.78 -7.93 4.85
N TRP A 98 -10.87 -7.47 6.10
CA TRP A 98 -10.09 -6.34 6.61
C TRP A 98 -8.90 -6.85 7.39
N LEU A 99 -7.71 -6.36 7.05
CA LEU A 99 -6.48 -6.71 7.75
C LEU A 99 -5.73 -5.43 8.15
N PRO A 100 -5.54 -5.15 9.44
CA PRO A 100 -4.65 -4.07 9.84
C PRO A 100 -3.22 -4.49 9.51
N VAL A 101 -2.45 -3.55 8.96
CA VAL A 101 -1.10 -3.84 8.47
C VAL A 101 -0.02 -2.90 9.00
N GLY A 102 -0.43 -1.91 9.78
CA GLY A 102 0.48 -1.05 10.49
C GLY A 102 -0.14 0.21 11.03
N TYR A 103 0.61 0.91 11.87
CA TYR A 103 0.17 2.14 12.51
C TYR A 103 1.35 3.02 12.92
N VAL A 104 1.06 4.32 13.10
CA VAL A 104 2.01 5.32 13.61
C VAL A 104 1.28 6.28 14.55
N PRO A 105 1.91 6.80 15.62
CA PRO A 105 1.30 7.82 16.46
C PRO A 105 0.83 9.02 15.64
N ARG A 106 -0.45 9.40 15.81
CA ARG A 106 -1.11 10.45 15.01
C ARG A 106 -0.43 11.81 15.09
N ARG A 107 0.29 12.08 16.18
CA ARG A 107 1.02 13.34 16.41
C ARG A 107 2.31 13.45 15.58
N GLN A 108 2.78 12.36 15.00
CA GLN A 108 4.07 12.29 14.29
C GLN A 108 3.94 12.53 12.78
N ALA A 109 2.72 12.54 12.25
CA ALA A 109 2.50 12.65 10.83
C ALA A 109 1.17 13.32 10.53
N SER A 110 1.15 14.13 9.49
CA SER A 110 -0.06 14.50 8.78
C SER A 110 -0.69 13.26 8.14
N ARG A 111 -1.93 13.41 7.65
CA ARG A 111 -2.64 12.35 6.93
C ARG A 111 -1.86 11.84 5.72
N ARG A 112 -1.27 12.76 4.95
CA ARG A 112 -0.54 12.47 3.72
C ARG A 112 0.74 11.70 4.03
N GLU A 113 1.54 12.19 4.98
CA GLU A 113 2.76 11.53 5.44
C GLU A 113 2.45 10.14 6.01
N ALA A 114 1.38 9.98 6.79
CA ALA A 114 0.97 8.68 7.30
C ALA A 114 0.55 7.71 6.18
N ALA A 115 -0.20 8.18 5.17
CA ALA A 115 -0.59 7.36 4.03
C ALA A 115 0.62 6.84 3.25
N VAL A 116 1.58 7.73 2.97
CA VAL A 116 2.79 7.43 2.21
C VAL A 116 3.71 6.51 3.01
N TYR A 117 4.13 6.93 4.20
CA TYR A 117 5.22 6.28 4.90
C TYR A 117 4.82 4.98 5.61
N LEU A 118 3.55 4.83 6.03
CA LEU A 118 3.07 3.51 6.45
C LEU A 118 3.06 2.51 5.28
N LEU A 119 2.72 2.96 4.07
CA LEU A 119 2.72 2.09 2.90
C LEU A 119 4.15 1.72 2.49
N VAL A 120 5.09 2.68 2.51
CA VAL A 120 6.53 2.42 2.31
C VAL A 120 7.03 1.35 3.30
N ASP A 121 6.78 1.54 4.60
CA ASP A 121 7.29 0.63 5.63
C ASP A 121 6.64 -0.74 5.54
N PHE A 122 5.33 -0.80 5.26
CA PHE A 122 4.63 -2.07 5.07
C PHE A 122 5.14 -2.84 3.85
N TRP A 123 5.35 -2.18 2.70
CA TRP A 123 5.89 -2.86 1.53
C TRP A 123 7.35 -3.28 1.71
N ARG A 124 8.16 -2.50 2.44
CA ARG A 124 9.51 -2.95 2.86
C ARG A 124 9.45 -4.20 3.73
N PHE A 125 8.51 -4.25 4.67
CA PHE A 125 8.25 -5.46 5.47
C PHE A 125 7.84 -6.64 4.58
N GLU A 126 6.90 -6.46 3.65
CA GLU A 126 6.47 -7.54 2.73
C GLU A 126 7.63 -8.03 1.85
N LYS A 127 8.44 -7.10 1.31
CA LYS A 127 9.64 -7.41 0.53
C LYS A 127 10.63 -8.26 1.34
N ALA A 128 10.92 -7.86 2.58
CA ALA A 128 11.87 -8.57 3.45
C ALA A 128 11.37 -9.97 3.86
N GLN A 129 10.09 -10.12 4.20
CA GLN A 129 9.54 -11.36 4.73
C GLN A 129 9.23 -12.41 3.66
N ARG A 130 8.83 -11.97 2.46
CA ARG A 130 8.27 -12.86 1.43
C ARG A 130 9.04 -12.79 0.10
N ASN A 131 10.20 -12.13 0.09
CA ASN A 131 10.97 -11.83 -1.13
C ASN A 131 10.08 -11.27 -2.25
N ARG A 132 9.13 -10.40 -1.87
CA ARG A 132 8.09 -9.93 -2.78
C ARG A 132 8.69 -9.03 -3.85
N GLU A 133 8.36 -9.37 -5.09
CA GLU A 133 8.64 -8.53 -6.25
C GLU A 133 7.73 -7.29 -6.26
N HIS A 134 8.12 -6.31 -7.08
CA HIS A 134 7.36 -5.10 -7.30
C HIS A 134 5.93 -5.43 -7.80
N TYR A 135 4.94 -4.61 -7.45
CA TYR A 135 3.59 -4.75 -8.00
C TYR A 135 3.58 -4.55 -9.52
N HIS A 136 2.60 -5.14 -10.22
CA HIS A 136 2.52 -5.12 -11.68
C HIS A 136 1.63 -3.99 -12.20
N TRP A 137 0.51 -3.72 -11.51
CA TRP A 137 -0.45 -2.69 -11.91
C TRP A 137 -0.95 -1.86 -10.73
N ILE A 138 -1.30 -0.61 -11.02
CA ILE A 138 -2.12 0.24 -10.15
C ILE A 138 -3.52 0.20 -10.75
N ASN A 139 -4.48 -0.35 -10.00
CA ASN A 139 -5.83 -0.61 -10.48
C ASN A 139 -6.77 0.57 -10.23
N GLU A 140 -6.63 1.20 -9.06
CA GLU A 140 -7.44 2.35 -8.66
C GLU A 140 -6.59 3.31 -7.82
N THR A 141 -6.98 4.58 -7.82
CA THR A 141 -6.35 5.66 -7.06
C THR A 141 -7.42 6.51 -6.39
N ASP A 142 -7.13 7.06 -5.22
CA ASP A 142 -7.98 8.06 -4.57
C ASP A 142 -7.09 9.07 -3.82
N GLU A 143 -6.83 8.89 -2.52
CA GLU A 143 -5.95 9.83 -1.78
C GLU A 143 -4.46 9.71 -2.18
N LEU A 144 -4.05 8.58 -2.77
CA LEU A 144 -2.75 8.44 -3.43
C LEU A 144 -2.98 8.30 -4.93
N ASP A 145 -2.29 9.12 -5.72
CA ASP A 145 -2.37 9.06 -7.18
C ASP A 145 -1.36 8.05 -7.77
N THR A 146 -1.35 7.92 -9.10
CA THR A 146 -0.44 7.00 -9.79
C THR A 146 1.04 7.37 -9.58
N SER A 147 1.36 8.66 -9.47
CA SER A 147 2.74 9.09 -9.23
C SER A 147 3.17 8.74 -7.80
N ASP A 148 2.28 8.88 -6.83
CA ASP A 148 2.54 8.50 -5.45
C ASP A 148 2.89 7.03 -5.32
N PHE A 149 2.03 6.15 -5.84
CA PHE A 149 2.27 4.70 -5.79
C PHE A 149 3.60 4.34 -6.46
N ARG A 150 3.92 4.95 -7.60
CA ARG A 150 5.20 4.71 -8.29
C ARG A 150 6.40 5.22 -7.54
N THR A 151 6.29 6.40 -6.94
CA THR A 151 7.39 6.96 -6.15
C THR A 151 7.62 6.12 -4.89
N ILE A 152 6.55 5.67 -4.23
CA ILE A 152 6.63 4.69 -3.14
C ILE A 152 7.26 3.38 -3.64
N GLY A 153 6.85 2.87 -4.81
CA GLY A 153 7.43 1.68 -5.45
C GLY A 153 8.94 1.79 -5.63
N MET A 154 9.43 2.91 -6.18
CA MET A 154 10.87 3.17 -6.34
C MET A 154 11.62 3.25 -5.00
N LEU A 155 11.00 3.77 -3.93
CA LEU A 155 11.59 3.81 -2.58
C LEU A 155 11.72 2.42 -1.93
N VAL A 156 10.91 1.45 -2.35
CA VAL A 156 10.89 0.08 -1.81
C VAL A 156 11.72 -0.87 -2.68
N TRP A 157 11.62 -0.75 -3.99
CA TRP A 157 12.33 -1.53 -5.00
C TRP A 157 13.10 -0.57 -5.92
N PRO A 158 14.21 0.03 -5.43
CA PRO A 158 15.08 0.80 -6.30
C PRO A 158 15.58 -0.11 -7.42
N GLU A 159 15.57 0.38 -8.66
CA GLU A 159 16.26 -0.32 -9.74
C GLU A 159 17.75 -0.44 -9.36
N ASP A 160 18.33 -1.64 -9.49
CA ASP A 160 19.77 -1.85 -9.41
C ASP A 160 20.43 -1.01 -10.53
N THR A 161 20.70 0.25 -10.22
CA THR A 161 21.54 1.08 -11.07
C THR A 161 22.96 0.55 -10.84
N GLU A 162 23.43 -0.28 -11.78
CA GLU A 162 24.72 -1.00 -11.84
C GLU A 162 24.69 -2.48 -11.41
N ARG A 163 24.33 -3.36 -12.36
CA ARG A 163 25.17 -4.54 -12.60
C ARG A 163 26.12 -4.21 -13.75
N PRO A 164 27.44 -4.14 -13.55
CA PRO A 164 28.35 -4.07 -14.68
C PRO A 164 28.09 -5.30 -15.56
N ARG A 165 27.86 -5.07 -16.85
CA ARG A 165 27.83 -6.13 -17.86
C ARG A 165 29.19 -6.82 -17.79
N VAL A 166 29.25 -7.99 -17.17
CA VAL A 166 30.39 -8.88 -17.34
C VAL A 166 30.25 -9.45 -18.75
N SER A 167 30.91 -8.81 -19.70
CA SER A 167 31.21 -9.40 -21.00
C SER A 167 32.09 -10.63 -20.78
N ARG A 168 31.60 -11.80 -21.17
CA ARG A 168 32.44 -12.93 -21.56
C ARG A 168 32.32 -13.12 -23.05
#